data_AF-A0A3B0S1R9-F1
#
_entry.id   AF-A0A3B0S1R9-F1
#
_cell.length_a   1.000
_cell.length_b   1.000
_cell.length_c   1.000
_cell.angle_alpha   90.00
_cell.angle_beta   90.00
_cell.angle_gamma   90.00
#
_symmetry.space_group_name_H-M   'P 1'
#
loop_
_entity.id
_entity.type
_entity.pdbx_description
1 polymer ?
#
loop_
_entity_poly.entity_id
_entity_poly.type
_entity_poly.pdbx_seq_one_letter_code
_entity_poly.pdbx_strand_id
1 'polypeptide(L)'
;TAHGDRKTVMSAIRAGANEFMVKPVTPLDLYEKLRACVERPRQFVRASGYFGPDRRRRQDPVFRGPWRRKDDPEGGIVQEESAAVKAGRPNVIEG
;
A
#
# COMPACT_ATOMS: atom_id res chain seq x y z
N THR A 1 -26.27 5.00 -4.51
CA THR A 1 -25.46 4.31 -5.54
C THR A 1 -24.20 3.76 -4.91
N ALA A 2 -23.87 2.49 -5.18
CA ALA A 2 -22.67 1.82 -4.67
C ALA A 2 -21.65 1.74 -5.81
N HIS A 3 -20.56 2.51 -5.73
CA HIS A 3 -19.59 2.67 -6.83
C HIS A 3 -18.47 1.63 -6.79
N GLY A 4 -18.82 0.34 -6.63
CA GLY A 4 -17.86 -0.74 -6.41
C GLY A 4 -17.13 -1.28 -7.65
N ASP A 5 -17.40 -0.72 -8.83
CA ASP A 5 -16.86 -1.24 -10.08
C ASP A 5 -15.33 -1.15 -10.15
N ARG A 6 -14.71 -2.13 -10.80
CA ARG A 6 -13.25 -2.19 -10.99
C ARG A 6 -12.69 -0.89 -11.58
N LYS A 7 -13.41 -0.24 -12.49
CA LYS A 7 -12.97 1.03 -13.10
C LYS A 7 -12.82 2.14 -12.05
N THR A 8 -13.79 2.28 -11.16
CA THR A 8 -13.79 3.26 -10.07
C THR A 8 -12.71 2.96 -9.03
N VAL A 9 -12.54 1.69 -8.68
CA VAL A 9 -11.46 1.25 -7.79
C VAL A 9 -10.10 1.62 -8.37
N MET A 10 -9.89 1.33 -9.66
CA MET A 10 -8.61 1.58 -10.32
C MET A 10 -8.33 3.08 -10.51
N SER A 11 -9.36 3.90 -10.76
CA SER A 11 -9.19 5.36 -10.81
C SER A 11 -8.86 5.93 -9.43
N ALA A 12 -9.52 5.46 -8.37
CA ALA A 12 -9.22 5.88 -7.00
C ALA A 12 -7.79 5.52 -6.59
N ILE A 13 -7.33 4.29 -6.91
CA ILE A 13 -5.95 3.87 -6.66
C ILE A 13 -4.95 4.75 -7.41
N ARG A 14 -5.19 5.04 -8.70
CA ARG A 14 -4.33 5.93 -9.49
C ARG A 14 -4.32 7.36 -8.98
N ALA A 15 -5.41 7.80 -8.33
CA ALA A 15 -5.48 9.10 -7.67
C ALA A 15 -4.78 9.13 -6.30
N GLY A 16 -4.22 8.00 -5.84
CA GLY A 16 -3.49 7.93 -4.58
C GLY A 16 -4.33 7.49 -3.38
N ALA A 17 -5.52 6.90 -3.57
CA ALA A 17 -6.35 6.43 -2.46
C ALA A 17 -5.69 5.25 -1.72
N ASN A 18 -5.51 5.39 -0.40
CA ASN A 18 -4.90 4.36 0.46
C ASN A 18 -5.79 3.12 0.59
N GLU A 19 -7.09 3.32 0.79
CA GLU A 19 -8.08 2.28 1.05
C GLU A 19 -9.40 2.60 0.35
N PHE A 20 -10.20 1.58 0.00
CA PHE A 20 -11.45 1.74 -0.75
C PHE A 20 -12.56 0.87 -0.15
N MET A 21 -13.77 1.41 0.02
CA MET A 21 -14.93 0.68 0.55
C MET A 21 -16.21 0.97 -0.22
N VAL A 22 -17.08 -0.03 -0.34
CA VAL A 22 -18.37 0.05 -1.01
C VAL A 22 -19.47 -0.10 0.02
N LYS A 23 -20.54 0.68 -0.11
CA LYS A 23 -21.72 0.59 0.77
C LYS A 23 -22.50 -0.71 0.51
N PRO A 24 -23.17 -1.30 1.52
CA PRO A 24 -23.23 -0.87 2.92
C PRO A 24 -21.96 -1.28 3.69
N VAL A 25 -21.50 -0.40 4.56
CA VAL A 25 -20.26 -0.57 5.33
C VAL A 25 -20.61 -0.84 6.79
N THR A 26 -19.91 -1.77 7.44
CA THR A 26 -20.06 -1.93 8.89
C THR A 26 -19.10 -1.01 9.64
N PRO A 27 -19.40 -0.61 10.89
CA PRO A 27 -18.47 0.16 11.72
C PRO A 27 -17.13 -0.55 11.92
N LEU A 28 -17.14 -1.89 11.99
CA LEU A 28 -15.93 -2.70 12.11
C LEU A 28 -15.04 -2.57 10.87
N ASP A 29 -15.62 -2.71 9.67
CA ASP A 29 -14.87 -2.56 8.42
C ASP A 29 -14.21 -1.18 8.32
N LEU A 30 -14.92 -0.13 8.76
CA LEU A 30 -14.41 1.24 8.76
C LEU A 30 -13.25 1.39 9.74
N TYR A 31 -13.42 0.86 10.95
CA TYR A 31 -12.38 0.87 11.97
C TYR A 31 -11.12 0.15 11.49
N GLU A 32 -11.25 -1.04 10.90
CA GLU A 32 -10.11 -1.80 10.39
C GLU A 32 -9.33 -1.06 9.32
N LYS A 33 -10.02 -0.40 8.37
CA LYS A 33 -9.34 0.38 7.32
C LYS A 33 -8.69 1.64 7.84
N LEU A 34 -9.33 2.34 8.79
CA LEU A 34 -8.75 3.50 9.44
C LEU A 34 -7.51 3.10 10.23
N ARG A 35 -7.61 2.04 11.04
CA ARG A 35 -6.51 1.47 11.80
C ARG A 35 -5.34 1.09 10.89
N ALA A 36 -5.61 0.41 9.77
CA ALA A 36 -4.59 0.06 8.80
C ALA A 36 -3.90 1.29 8.20
N CYS A 37 -4.65 2.36 7.90
CA CYS A 37 -4.08 3.61 7.37
C CYS A 37 -3.16 4.31 8.37
N VAL A 38 -3.44 4.23 9.67
CA VAL A 38 -2.65 4.88 10.73
C VAL A 38 -1.46 4.02 11.15
N GLU A 39 -1.69 2.73 11.45
CA GLU A 39 -0.66 1.83 11.97
C GLU A 39 0.31 1.34 10.89
N ARG A 40 -0.16 1.20 9.65
CA ARG A 40 0.61 0.61 8.54
C ARG A 40 0.43 1.44 7.28
N PRO A 41 0.93 2.70 7.26
CA PRO A 41 0.78 3.57 6.11
C PRO A 41 1.38 2.90 4.87
N ARG A 42 0.56 2.70 3.83
CA ARG A 42 1.02 2.08 2.58
C ARG A 42 2.10 2.94 1.93
N GLN A 43 3.18 2.29 1.50
CA GLN A 43 4.20 2.92 0.68
C GLN A 43 3.60 3.36 -0.66
N PHE A 44 3.97 4.54 -1.14
CA PHE A 44 3.68 5.01 -2.48
C PHE A 44 4.83 4.61 -3.40
N VAL A 45 4.53 4.33 -4.66
CA VAL A 45 5.53 3.97 -5.66
C VAL A 45 5.47 5.01 -6.75
N ARG A 46 6.62 5.60 -7.08
CA ARG A 46 6.80 6.45 -8.25
C ARG A 46 7.67 5.72 -9.26
N ALA A 47 7.12 5.52 -10.45
CA ALA A 47 7.79 4.93 -11.60
C ALA A 47 7.36 5.70 -12.86
N SER A 48 8.12 5.57 -13.95
CA SER A 48 7.89 6.31 -15.21
C SER A 48 6.46 6.21 -15.77
N GLY A 49 5.71 5.16 -15.45
CA GLY A 49 4.30 4.98 -15.83
C GLY A 49 3.32 4.77 -14.68
N TYR A 50 3.73 5.00 -13.43
CA TYR A 50 2.85 4.81 -12.28
C TYR A 50 3.22 5.73 -11.11
N PHE A 51 2.21 6.42 -10.59
CA PHE A 51 2.27 7.06 -9.29
C PHE A 51 1.04 6.60 -8.48
N GLY A 52 1.26 6.10 -7.27
CA GLY A 52 0.19 5.66 -6.38
C GLY A 52 0.65 4.68 -5.31
N PRO A 53 -0.25 4.21 -4.43
CA PRO A 53 0.09 3.25 -3.39
C PRO A 53 0.66 1.96 -4.00
N ASP A 54 1.56 1.29 -3.29
CA ASP A 54 2.14 0.03 -3.75
C ASP A 54 1.02 -0.99 -4.00
N ARG A 55 0.98 -1.51 -5.22
CA ARG A 55 -0.04 -2.46 -5.68
C ARG A 55 0.23 -3.88 -5.16
N ARG A 56 1.37 -4.12 -4.53
CA ARG A 56 1.73 -5.39 -3.86
C ARG A 56 0.81 -5.60 -2.65
N ARG A 57 -0.33 -6.27 -2.85
CA ARG A 57 -1.29 -6.60 -1.75
C ARG A 57 -0.86 -7.78 -0.88
N ARG A 58 -0.02 -8.67 -1.41
CA ARG A 58 0.60 -9.78 -0.68
C ARG A 58 2.10 -9.68 -0.90
N GLN A 59 2.85 -9.60 0.20
CA GLN A 59 4.24 -10.02 0.17
C GLN A 59 4.19 -11.54 0.26
N ASP A 60 4.57 -12.24 -0.80
CA ASP A 60 4.63 -13.69 -0.78
C ASP A 60 5.83 -14.10 0.08
N PRO A 61 5.60 -14.74 1.25
CA PRO A 61 6.68 -15.12 2.14
C PRO A 61 7.60 -16.19 1.55
N VAL A 62 7.20 -16.85 0.46
CA VAL A 62 7.96 -17.92 -0.22
C VAL A 62 8.75 -17.38 -1.41
N PHE A 63 8.69 -16.07 -1.69
CA PHE A 63 9.46 -15.47 -2.78
C PHE A 63 10.97 -15.50 -2.48
N ARG A 64 11.67 -16.48 -3.06
CA ARG A 64 13.12 -16.70 -2.94
C ARG A 64 13.95 -15.98 -4.01
N GLY A 65 13.37 -14.99 -4.68
CA GLY A 65 14.08 -14.20 -5.70
C GLY A 65 14.64 -12.90 -5.12
N PRO A 66 15.71 -12.34 -5.71
CA PRO A 66 16.10 -10.96 -5.40
C PRO A 66 14.94 -10.04 -5.77
N TRP A 67 14.64 -9.10 -4.88
CA TRP A 67 13.67 -8.05 -5.15
C TRP A 67 14.12 -7.25 -6.38
N ARG A 68 13.16 -6.86 -7.24
CA ARG A 68 13.47 -6.31 -8.58
C ARG A 68 13.56 -4.79 -8.62
N ARG A 69 13.35 -4.06 -7.50
CA ARG A 69 13.50 -2.59 -7.45
C ARG A 69 14.82 -2.20 -6.80
N LYS A 70 15.36 -1.04 -7.19
CA LYS A 70 16.60 -0.46 -6.63
C LYS A 70 16.49 -0.11 -5.14
N ASP A 71 15.29 0.25 -4.71
CA ASP A 71 14.99 0.68 -3.33
C ASP A 71 14.45 -0.45 -2.44
N ASP A 72 14.31 -1.68 -2.97
CA ASP A 72 13.88 -2.80 -2.13
C ASP A 72 15.05 -3.12 -1.15
N PRO A 73 14.78 -3.33 0.16
CA PRO A 73 15.83 -3.60 1.13
C PRO A 73 16.61 -4.87 0.74
N GLU A 74 17.95 -4.79 0.77
CA GLU A 74 18.83 -5.94 0.56
C GLU A 74 18.67 -6.93 1.71
N GLY A 75 17.73 -7.85 1.55
CA GLY A 75 17.37 -8.85 2.55
C GLY A 75 15.89 -9.14 2.46
N GLY A 76 15.54 -10.30 1.89
CA GLY A 76 14.18 -10.81 1.94
C GLY A 76 13.58 -10.69 3.34
N ILE A 77 12.30 -10.31 3.43
CA ILE A 77 11.48 -10.13 4.63
C ILE A 77 12.19 -10.45 5.96
N VAL A 78 12.88 -9.45 6.51
CA VAL A 78 13.01 -9.31 7.96
C VAL A 78 11.78 -8.55 8.43
N GLN A 79 10.95 -9.21 9.22
CA GLN A 79 9.90 -8.55 10.00
C GLN A 79 10.58 -7.70 11.08
N GLU A 80 11.09 -6.52 10.70
CA GLU A 80 11.38 -5.48 11.68
C GLU A 80 10.26 -4.45 11.62
N GLU A 81 9.37 -4.63 12.58
CA GLU A 81 8.35 -3.69 13.00
C GLU A 81 8.97 -2.29 13.25
N SER A 82 8.44 -1.28 12.56
CA SER A 82 8.29 0.08 13.11
C SER A 82 9.55 0.92 13.39
N ALA A 83 10.50 1.02 12.45
CA ALA A 83 11.56 2.05 12.53
C ALA A 83 11.34 3.26 11.58
N ALA A 84 10.67 3.09 10.43
CA ALA A 84 10.53 4.15 9.42
C ALA A 84 9.51 5.25 9.80
N VAL A 85 8.66 5.04 10.80
CA VAL A 85 7.74 6.07 11.33
C VAL A 85 8.51 7.14 12.14
N LYS A 86 9.77 6.89 12.54
CA LYS A 86 10.53 7.77 13.44
C LYS A 86 11.46 8.77 12.76
N ALA A 87 11.70 8.64 11.46
CA ALA A 87 12.47 9.61 10.69
C ALA A 87 11.57 10.08 9.57
N GLY A 88 11.26 11.38 9.51
CA GLY A 88 10.33 12.00 8.54
C GLY A 88 10.74 11.89 7.06
N ARG A 89 11.10 10.69 6.60
CA ARG A 89 11.35 10.32 5.22
C ARG A 89 10.00 10.12 4.53
N PRO A 90 9.84 10.61 3.30
CA PRO A 90 8.61 10.38 2.54
C PRO A 90 8.41 8.87 2.35
N ASN A 91 7.18 8.39 2.55
CA ASN A 91 6.79 7.00 2.37
C ASN A 91 6.67 6.63 0.87
N VAL A 92 7.61 7.09 0.05
CA VAL A 92 7.64 6.96 -1.41
C VAL A 92 8.85 6.11 -1.81
N ILE A 93 8.60 5.04 -2.54
CA ILE A 93 9.59 4.19 -3.20
C ILE A 93 9.82 4.76 -4.60
N GLU A 94 11.06 5.08 -4.96
CA GLU A 94 11.43 5.47 -6.31
C GLU A 94 11.82 4.21 -7.10
N GLY A 95 11.42 4.16 -8.38
CA GLY A 95 11.59 3.00 -9.27
C GLY A 95 12.58 3.27 -10.39
#